data_AF-A0A1J5ENV2-F1
#
_entry.id   AF-A0A1J5ENV2-F1
#
_cell.length_a   1.000
_cell.length_b   1.000
_cell.length_c   1.000
_cell.angle_alpha   90.00
_cell.angle_beta   90.00
_cell.angle_gamma   90.00
#
_symmetry.space_group_name_H-M   'P 1'
#
loop_
_entity.id
_entity.type
_entity.pdbx_description
1 polymer ?
#
loop_
_entity_poly.entity_id
_entity_poly.type
_entity_poly.pdbx_seq_one_letter_code
_entity_poly.pdbx_strand_id
1 'polypeptide(L)'
;MSKIVSHQNWLNYLFEIGNKPGLRILEIGSREVTGPSKARKGFEKAEYVGFDFYSGNNVDVVGDAHKLSSYFGENEKFDIIYSSACFEHFAMPWVVATEISKLLKVGGFVFVETHFSFSSHERPWHFFQFSDMALKVLFSEALGFDCIEAGMSNPIVGRFSSLADDYLKNTPVWGLYCHSEYLGRKVRNVQDFNWQNLDLANVVGNTSYPKPNR
;
A
#
# COMPACT_ATOMS: atom_id res chain seq x y z
N MET A 1 0.16 -8.20 -14.34
CA MET A 1 0.54 -8.94 -13.12
C MET A 1 1.85 -8.40 -12.61
N SER A 2 1.96 -8.24 -11.31
CA SER A 2 3.21 -7.83 -10.65
C SER A 2 4.31 -8.88 -10.88
N LYS A 3 5.56 -8.44 -11.04
CA LYS A 3 6.74 -9.27 -11.30
C LYS A 3 7.75 -9.18 -10.17
N ILE A 4 8.22 -7.97 -9.83
CA ILE A 4 9.25 -7.76 -8.81
C ILE A 4 8.66 -7.97 -7.43
N VAL A 5 7.51 -7.36 -7.17
CA VAL A 5 6.88 -7.31 -5.84
C VAL A 5 5.51 -7.98 -5.83
N SER A 6 5.37 -9.10 -6.54
CA SER A 6 4.13 -9.88 -6.48
C SER A 6 3.90 -10.40 -5.07
N HIS A 7 2.67 -10.81 -4.75
CA HIS A 7 2.31 -11.39 -3.44
C HIS A 7 3.32 -12.43 -2.92
N GLN A 8 3.87 -13.26 -3.80
CA GLN A 8 4.83 -14.31 -3.42
C GLN A 8 6.25 -13.78 -3.17
N ASN A 9 6.61 -12.63 -3.75
CA ASN A 9 7.99 -12.18 -3.89
C ASN A 9 8.32 -10.92 -3.08
N TRP A 10 7.34 -10.07 -2.78
CA TRP A 10 7.59 -8.74 -2.24
C TRP A 10 8.44 -8.74 -0.96
N LEU A 11 8.19 -9.67 -0.04
CA LEU A 11 8.88 -9.70 1.24
C LEU A 11 10.38 -9.98 1.07
N ASN A 12 10.71 -10.95 0.22
CA ASN A 12 12.11 -11.27 -0.10
C ASN A 12 12.80 -10.10 -0.80
N TYR A 13 12.10 -9.43 -1.72
CA TYR A 13 12.62 -8.25 -2.39
C TYR A 13 12.93 -7.11 -1.41
N LEU A 14 12.01 -6.82 -0.48
CA LEU A 14 12.24 -5.80 0.55
C LEU A 14 13.43 -6.14 1.44
N PHE A 15 13.60 -7.40 1.84
CA PHE A 15 14.78 -7.83 2.59
C PHE A 15 16.08 -7.62 1.79
N GLU A 16 16.09 -7.94 0.49
CA GLU A 16 17.26 -7.76 -0.37
C GLU A 16 17.70 -6.29 -0.43
N ILE A 17 16.74 -5.37 -0.60
CA ILE A 17 17.07 -3.95 -0.74
C ILE A 17 17.29 -3.25 0.61
N GLY A 18 16.64 -3.72 1.68
CA GLY A 18 16.52 -3.01 2.96
C GLY A 18 17.31 -3.60 4.14
N ASN A 19 17.70 -4.88 4.11
CA ASN A 19 18.43 -5.51 5.22
C ASN A 19 19.93 -5.15 5.23
N LYS A 20 20.23 -3.87 5.47
CA LYS A 20 21.57 -3.28 5.39
C LYS A 20 21.86 -2.40 6.62
N PRO A 21 23.10 -2.40 7.12
CA PRO A 21 23.52 -1.50 8.21
C PRO A 21 23.21 -0.04 7.92
N GLY A 22 22.64 0.64 8.90
CA GLY A 22 22.30 2.07 8.83
C GLY A 22 21.01 2.40 8.09
N LEU A 23 20.31 1.42 7.52
CA LEU A 23 18.96 1.62 6.99
C LEU A 23 17.91 1.47 8.08
N ARG A 24 16.81 2.22 7.93
CA ARG A 24 15.67 2.22 8.84
C ARG A 24 14.40 1.87 8.10
N ILE A 25 13.66 0.91 8.63
CA ILE A 25 12.51 0.28 7.99
C ILE A 25 11.28 0.45 8.88
N LEU A 26 10.16 0.90 8.32
CA LEU A 26 8.87 0.99 9.01
C LEU A 26 7.86 0.04 8.37
N GLU A 27 7.25 -0.82 9.18
CA GLU A 27 6.08 -1.60 8.79
C GLU A 27 4.82 -1.00 9.42
N ILE A 28 3.81 -0.68 8.60
CA ILE A 28 2.50 -0.22 9.05
C ILE A 28 1.52 -1.39 8.98
N GLY A 29 0.90 -1.71 10.12
CA GLY A 29 0.08 -2.91 10.31
C GLY A 29 0.88 -4.11 10.79
N SER A 30 1.86 -3.90 11.67
CA SER A 30 2.87 -4.91 12.00
C SER A 30 2.40 -5.98 12.98
N ARG A 31 1.17 -5.89 13.52
CA ARG A 31 0.66 -6.85 14.50
C ARG A 31 0.46 -8.24 13.88
N GLU A 32 0.94 -9.25 14.59
CA GLU A 32 0.83 -10.66 14.21
C GLU A 32 -0.62 -11.17 14.37
N VAL A 33 -1.43 -11.07 13.31
CA VAL A 33 -2.82 -11.56 13.28
C VAL A 33 -2.92 -12.95 12.62
N THR A 34 -2.21 -13.16 11.52
CA THR A 34 -2.26 -14.39 10.71
C THR A 34 -1.11 -15.36 10.98
N GLY A 35 -0.22 -15.01 11.92
CA GLY A 35 0.93 -15.81 12.32
C GLY A 35 2.13 -14.96 12.71
N PRO A 36 3.23 -15.60 13.14
CA PRO A 36 4.44 -14.89 13.53
C PRO A 36 5.06 -14.15 12.33
N SER A 37 5.47 -12.91 12.56
CA SER A 37 6.13 -12.08 11.55
C SER A 37 7.56 -12.56 11.30
N LYS A 38 7.99 -12.46 10.04
CA LYS A 38 9.39 -12.71 9.64
C LYS A 38 10.21 -11.42 9.55
N ALA A 39 9.58 -10.25 9.70
CA ALA A 39 10.18 -8.96 9.40
C ALA A 39 11.42 -8.66 10.25
N ARG A 40 11.34 -8.82 11.58
CA ARG A 40 12.49 -8.58 12.48
C ARG A 40 13.71 -9.42 12.14
N LYS A 41 13.51 -10.68 11.74
CA LYS A 41 14.60 -11.57 11.28
C LYS A 41 15.09 -11.17 9.90
N GLY A 42 14.18 -10.85 8.98
CA GLY A 42 14.53 -10.47 7.60
C GLY A 42 15.24 -9.13 7.49
N PHE A 43 15.07 -8.24 8.47
CA PHE A 43 15.73 -6.94 8.59
C PHE A 43 16.75 -6.89 9.74
N GLU A 44 17.34 -8.02 10.16
CA GLU A 44 18.26 -8.11 11.32
C GLU A 44 19.49 -7.19 11.26
N LYS A 45 19.89 -6.70 10.07
CA LYS A 45 21.00 -5.78 9.85
C LYS A 45 20.57 -4.31 9.74
N ALA A 46 19.27 -4.04 9.71
CA ALA A 46 18.68 -2.72 9.65
C ALA A 46 17.95 -2.41 10.97
N GLU A 47 17.60 -1.15 11.18
CA GLU A 47 16.69 -0.78 12.26
C GLU A 47 15.25 -0.97 11.77
N TYR A 48 14.57 -2.00 12.28
CA TYR A 48 13.17 -2.28 11.99
C TYR A 48 12.26 -1.72 13.08
N VAL A 49 11.21 -1.02 12.66
CA VAL A 49 10.16 -0.47 13.53
C VAL A 49 8.80 -0.99 13.06
N GLY A 50 8.10 -1.70 13.94
CA GLY A 50 6.72 -2.10 13.74
C GLY A 50 5.74 -1.05 14.26
N PHE A 51 4.76 -0.67 13.44
CA PHE A 51 3.68 0.24 13.80
C PHE A 51 2.32 -0.43 13.62
N ASP A 52 1.44 -0.32 14.61
CA ASP A 52 0.08 -0.86 14.53
C ASP A 52 -0.90 -0.06 15.40
N PHE A 53 -2.19 -0.16 15.12
CA PHE A 53 -3.22 0.47 15.93
C PHE A 53 -3.33 -0.18 17.33
N TYR A 54 -3.02 -1.47 17.42
CA TYR A 54 -3.01 -2.22 18.68
C TYR A 54 -1.61 -2.72 19.02
N SER A 55 -1.32 -2.86 20.31
CA SER A 55 -0.09 -3.51 20.78
C SER A 55 0.01 -4.97 20.33
N GLY A 56 1.23 -5.46 20.10
CA GLY A 56 1.54 -6.86 19.80
C GLY A 56 3.04 -7.14 19.83
N ASN A 57 3.44 -8.41 19.68
CA ASN A 57 4.85 -8.82 19.78
C ASN A 57 5.76 -8.15 18.74
N ASN A 58 5.22 -7.88 17.55
CA ASN A 58 5.94 -7.26 16.45
C ASN A 58 5.66 -5.74 16.33
N VAL A 59 5.13 -5.12 17.39
CA VAL A 59 4.75 -3.69 17.40
C VAL A 59 5.65 -2.94 18.37
N ASP A 60 6.33 -1.91 17.86
CA ASP A 60 7.19 -1.01 18.64
C ASP A 60 6.46 0.31 18.96
N VAL A 61 5.61 0.77 18.04
CA VAL A 61 4.82 2.01 18.19
C VAL A 61 3.35 1.72 17.98
N VAL A 62 2.53 2.07 18.97
CA VAL A 62 1.07 1.93 18.91
C VAL A 62 0.44 3.26 18.54
N GLY A 63 -0.33 3.31 17.45
CA GLY A 63 -0.93 4.57 17.00
C GLY A 63 -1.85 4.47 15.79
N ASP A 64 -2.49 5.59 15.47
CA ASP A 64 -3.33 5.74 14.29
C ASP A 64 -2.48 6.16 13.08
N ALA A 65 -2.47 5.33 12.03
CA ALA A 65 -1.71 5.60 10.80
C ALA A 65 -2.15 6.89 10.09
N HIS A 66 -3.37 7.39 10.34
CA HIS A 66 -3.81 8.70 9.83
C HIS A 66 -3.07 9.89 10.48
N LYS A 67 -2.33 9.65 11.57
CA LYS A 67 -1.47 10.61 12.27
C LYS A 67 -0.04 10.11 12.38
N LEU A 68 0.38 9.19 11.51
CA LEU A 68 1.62 8.42 11.61
C LEU A 68 2.86 9.30 11.91
N SER A 69 3.00 10.45 11.23
CA SER A 69 4.16 11.34 11.42
C SER A 69 4.23 12.00 12.80
N SER A 70 3.12 12.07 13.54
CA SER A 70 3.10 12.64 14.90
C SER A 70 3.71 11.74 15.97
N TYR A 71 3.95 10.46 15.66
CA TYR A 71 4.54 9.48 16.58
C TYR A 71 6.07 9.40 16.49
N PHE A 72 6.70 10.16 15.59
CA PHE A 72 8.14 10.16 15.35
C PHE A 72 8.69 11.59 15.45
N GLY A 73 9.97 11.74 15.81
CA GLY A 73 10.62 13.05 15.81
C GLY A 73 10.67 13.68 14.41
N GLU A 74 10.69 15.02 14.32
CA GLU A 74 10.65 15.75 13.03
C GLU A 74 11.76 15.31 12.04
N ASN A 75 12.94 15.00 12.58
CA ASN A 75 14.12 14.57 11.84
C ASN A 75 14.17 13.05 11.59
N GLU A 76 13.29 12.27 12.20
CA GLU A 76 13.22 10.84 11.97
C GLU A 76 12.63 10.56 10.57
N LYS A 77 13.38 9.78 9.79
CA LYS A 77 12.99 9.34 8.46
C LYS A 77 13.37 7.89 8.22
N PHE A 78 12.63 7.24 7.34
CA PHE A 78 12.81 5.84 6.96
C PHE A 78 13.33 5.71 5.54
N ASP A 79 14.13 4.67 5.31
CA ASP A 79 14.64 4.30 3.99
C ASP A 79 13.61 3.44 3.23
N ILE A 80 12.84 2.64 3.97
CA ILE A 80 11.71 1.88 3.45
C ILE A 80 10.52 2.02 4.40
N ILE A 81 9.35 2.34 3.87
CA ILE A 81 8.08 2.23 4.57
C ILE A 81 7.22 1.23 3.81
N TYR A 82 6.66 0.23 4.47
CA TYR A 82 5.78 -0.73 3.82
C TYR A 82 4.54 -1.09 4.62
N SER A 83 3.52 -1.59 3.91
CA SER A 83 2.28 -2.10 4.50
C SER A 83 1.72 -3.24 3.66
N SER A 84 1.22 -4.29 4.30
CA SER A 84 0.54 -5.41 3.65
C SER A 84 -0.82 -5.61 4.31
N ALA A 85 -1.86 -5.75 3.49
CA ALA A 85 -3.24 -6.03 3.90
C ALA A 85 -3.81 -5.08 4.97
N CYS A 86 -3.52 -3.77 4.85
CA CYS A 86 -4.05 -2.74 5.75
C CYS A 86 -4.73 -1.55 5.06
N PHE A 87 -4.39 -1.25 3.81
CA PHE A 87 -4.91 -0.06 3.13
C PHE A 87 -6.43 -0.09 2.93
N GLU A 88 -7.00 -1.28 2.71
CA GLU A 88 -8.44 -1.55 2.67
C GLU A 88 -9.17 -1.16 3.97
N HIS A 89 -8.44 -1.12 5.08
CA HIS A 89 -8.91 -0.81 6.42
C HIS A 89 -8.68 0.65 6.83
N PHE A 90 -7.98 1.46 6.04
CA PHE A 90 -7.87 2.89 6.33
C PHE A 90 -9.09 3.63 5.79
N ALA A 91 -9.77 4.39 6.65
CA ALA A 91 -10.92 5.20 6.25
C ALA A 91 -10.54 6.37 5.32
N MET A 92 -9.32 6.90 5.47
CA MET A 92 -8.77 7.97 4.64
C MET A 92 -7.36 7.59 4.15
N PRO A 93 -7.24 6.63 3.22
CA PRO A 93 -5.94 6.10 2.76
C PRO A 93 -5.04 7.19 2.14
N TRP A 94 -5.64 8.24 1.56
CA TRP A 94 -4.91 9.41 1.04
C TRP A 94 -4.21 10.24 2.14
N VAL A 95 -4.77 10.28 3.35
CA VAL A 95 -4.11 10.89 4.51
C VAL A 95 -2.93 10.04 4.93
N VAL A 96 -3.10 8.72 5.02
CA VAL A 96 -2.01 7.78 5.36
C VAL A 96 -0.87 7.86 4.35
N ALA A 97 -1.17 7.91 3.04
CA ALA A 97 -0.17 8.11 1.99
C ALA A 97 0.63 9.42 2.18
N THR A 98 -0.05 10.50 2.59
CA THR A 98 0.58 11.79 2.88
C THR A 98 1.50 11.69 4.10
N GLU A 99 1.06 11.00 5.16
CA GLU A 99 1.88 10.77 6.35
C GLU A 99 3.12 9.90 6.07
N ILE A 100 2.97 8.86 5.25
CA ILE A 100 4.08 8.04 4.74
C ILE A 100 5.08 8.93 3.99
N SER A 101 4.59 9.80 3.10
CA SER A 101 5.45 10.74 2.38
C SER A 101 6.25 11.64 3.33
N LYS A 102 5.68 12.12 4.44
CA LYS A 102 6.40 12.95 5.42
C LYS A 102 7.55 12.21 6.10
N LEU A 103 7.42 10.91 6.33
CA LEU A 103 8.40 10.09 7.04
C LEU A 103 9.42 9.40 6.11
N LEU A 104 9.13 9.26 4.83
CA LEU A 104 10.03 8.60 3.89
C LEU A 104 11.14 9.56 3.41
N LYS A 105 12.39 9.09 3.41
CA LYS A 105 13.54 9.82 2.83
C LYS A 105 13.37 10.01 1.32
N VAL A 106 13.88 11.11 0.78
CA VAL A 106 14.09 11.20 -0.69
C VAL A 106 15.12 10.14 -1.09
N GLY A 107 14.79 9.37 -2.12
CA GLY A 107 15.50 8.16 -2.53
C GLY A 107 15.02 6.87 -1.86
N GLY A 108 14.20 6.98 -0.80
CA GLY A 108 13.60 5.84 -0.10
C GLY A 108 12.45 5.20 -0.87
N PHE A 109 12.03 4.02 -0.43
CA PHE A 109 11.00 3.22 -1.08
C PHE A 109 9.73 3.13 -0.25
N VAL A 110 8.58 3.18 -0.93
CA VAL A 110 7.31 2.77 -0.36
C VAL A 110 6.85 1.48 -1.03
N PHE A 111 6.39 0.52 -0.24
CA PHE A 111 5.72 -0.66 -0.74
C PHE A 111 4.34 -0.80 -0.10
N VAL A 112 3.31 -1.04 -0.91
CA VAL A 112 1.96 -1.34 -0.43
C VAL A 112 1.43 -2.55 -1.16
N GLU A 113 0.96 -3.53 -0.40
CA GLU A 113 0.10 -4.61 -0.87
C GLU A 113 -1.24 -4.53 -0.14
N THR A 114 -2.33 -4.72 -0.87
CA THR A 114 -3.70 -4.77 -0.31
C THR A 114 -4.63 -5.56 -1.24
N HIS A 115 -5.89 -5.68 -0.88
CA HIS A 115 -6.87 -6.50 -1.58
C HIS A 115 -7.57 -5.74 -2.72
N PHE A 116 -7.57 -6.33 -3.92
CA PHE A 116 -8.46 -5.93 -5.01
C PHE A 116 -9.79 -6.68 -4.96
N SER A 117 -9.76 -7.98 -4.75
CA SER A 117 -10.98 -8.79 -4.64
C SER A 117 -10.80 -9.84 -3.56
N PHE A 118 -11.47 -9.63 -2.43
CA PHE A 118 -11.41 -10.53 -1.30
C PHE A 118 -12.73 -10.54 -0.55
N SER A 119 -12.95 -11.56 0.28
CA SER A 119 -14.12 -11.56 1.15
C SER A 119 -14.07 -10.34 2.07
N SER A 120 -15.22 -9.71 2.28
CA SER A 120 -15.26 -8.62 3.24
C SER A 120 -15.04 -9.19 4.65
N HIS A 121 -14.10 -8.59 5.37
CA HIS A 121 -13.62 -9.04 6.67
C HIS A 121 -13.33 -7.83 7.56
N GLU A 122 -13.14 -8.03 8.86
CA GLU A 122 -12.89 -6.96 9.86
C GLU A 122 -13.89 -5.78 9.79
N ARG A 123 -15.13 -6.08 9.43
CA ARG A 123 -16.23 -5.12 9.47
C ARG A 123 -16.47 -4.64 10.92
N PRO A 124 -16.79 -3.35 11.14
CA PRO A 124 -17.17 -2.34 10.15
C PRO A 124 -15.99 -1.60 9.48
N TRP A 125 -14.74 -1.99 9.74
CA TRP A 125 -13.54 -1.27 9.32
C TRP A 125 -12.91 -1.81 8.03
N HIS A 126 -13.72 -2.15 7.02
CA HIS A 126 -13.24 -2.55 5.68
C HIS A 126 -13.94 -1.69 4.64
N PHE A 127 -13.20 -0.74 4.08
CA PHE A 127 -13.75 0.39 3.33
C PHE A 127 -13.53 0.28 1.83
N PHE A 128 -12.36 -0.20 1.41
CA PHE A 128 -11.92 -0.10 0.02
C PHE A 128 -11.47 -1.45 -0.54
N GLN A 129 -11.70 -1.64 -1.83
CA GLN A 129 -11.06 -2.66 -2.64
C GLN A 129 -10.19 -1.94 -3.68
N PHE A 130 -8.88 -2.15 -3.61
CA PHE A 130 -7.90 -1.35 -4.35
C PHE A 130 -7.47 -2.06 -5.63
N SER A 131 -7.60 -1.36 -6.76
CA SER A 131 -6.82 -1.72 -7.95
C SER A 131 -5.41 -1.16 -7.82
N ASP A 132 -4.50 -1.69 -8.65
CA ASP A 132 -3.16 -1.13 -8.82
C ASP A 132 -3.19 0.36 -9.21
N MET A 133 -4.16 0.77 -10.02
CA MET A 133 -4.37 2.18 -10.38
C MET A 133 -4.76 3.04 -9.18
N ALA A 134 -5.54 2.52 -8.23
CA ALA A 134 -5.88 3.25 -7.02
C ALA A 134 -4.63 3.49 -6.15
N LEU A 135 -3.73 2.51 -6.04
CA LEU A 135 -2.46 2.68 -5.34
C LEU A 135 -1.54 3.71 -6.04
N LYS A 136 -1.49 3.70 -7.38
CA LYS A 136 -0.74 4.72 -8.15
C LYS A 136 -1.25 6.14 -7.91
N VAL A 137 -2.56 6.31 -7.73
CA VAL A 137 -3.16 7.62 -7.40
C VAL A 137 -2.68 8.11 -6.03
N LEU A 138 -2.66 7.22 -5.03
CA LEU A 138 -2.20 7.55 -3.67
C LEU A 138 -0.72 7.97 -3.63
N PHE A 139 0.13 7.28 -4.38
CA PHE A 139 1.57 7.54 -4.45
C PHE A 139 1.99 8.08 -5.81
N SER A 140 1.32 9.14 -6.25
CA SER A 140 1.53 9.77 -7.55
C SER A 140 2.74 10.70 -7.58
N GLU A 141 3.12 11.13 -8.79
CA GLU A 141 4.15 12.14 -9.02
C GLU A 141 3.83 13.45 -8.29
N ALA A 142 2.54 13.80 -8.18
CA ALA A 142 2.07 14.95 -7.40
C ALA A 142 2.54 14.90 -5.94
N LEU A 143 2.55 13.72 -5.32
CA LEU A 143 3.04 13.50 -3.95
C LEU A 143 4.57 13.24 -3.89
N GLY A 144 5.25 13.32 -5.03
CA GLY A 144 6.71 13.22 -5.13
C GLY A 144 7.24 11.80 -5.30
N PHE A 145 6.43 10.90 -5.88
CA PHE A 145 6.78 9.49 -6.09
C PHE A 145 6.90 9.12 -7.57
N ASP A 146 7.92 8.34 -7.86
CA ASP A 146 8.07 7.60 -9.12
C ASP A 146 7.62 6.15 -8.89
N CYS A 147 6.65 5.71 -9.69
CA CYS A 147 6.16 4.34 -9.68
C CYS A 147 7.19 3.41 -10.35
N ILE A 148 7.79 2.50 -9.58
CA ILE A 148 8.68 1.45 -10.10
C ILE A 148 7.84 0.30 -10.64
N GLU A 149 6.85 -0.12 -9.86
CA GLU A 149 5.93 -1.17 -10.26
C GLU A 149 4.56 -0.96 -9.62
N ALA A 150 3.50 -1.19 -10.38
CA ALA A 150 2.16 -1.37 -9.86
C ALA A 150 1.54 -2.56 -10.58
N GLY A 151 0.85 -3.42 -9.86
CA GLY A 151 0.31 -4.64 -10.43
C GLY A 151 -0.68 -5.34 -9.54
N MET A 152 -1.05 -6.54 -9.99
CA MET A 152 -2.00 -7.40 -9.32
C MET A 152 -1.48 -8.83 -9.36
N SER A 153 -1.81 -9.61 -8.32
CA SER A 153 -1.42 -11.02 -8.18
C SER A 153 -2.60 -11.90 -7.77
N ASN A 154 -2.41 -13.21 -7.90
CA ASN A 154 -3.38 -14.24 -7.52
C ASN A 154 -4.72 -14.08 -8.26
N PRO A 155 -4.76 -14.38 -9.58
CA PRO A 155 -5.99 -14.31 -10.35
C PRO A 155 -7.08 -15.21 -9.76
N ILE A 156 -8.32 -14.74 -9.78
CA ILE A 156 -9.49 -15.42 -9.24
C ILE A 156 -10.43 -15.80 -10.38
N VAL A 157 -10.93 -17.03 -10.35
CA VAL A 157 -12.08 -17.43 -11.16
C VAL A 157 -13.34 -17.10 -10.38
N GLY A 158 -14.05 -16.03 -10.79
CA GLY A 158 -15.30 -15.60 -10.16
C GLY A 158 -16.52 -15.82 -11.04
N ARG A 159 -17.67 -16.00 -10.40
CA ARG A 159 -18.98 -15.98 -11.04
C ARG A 159 -20.00 -15.35 -10.11
N PHE A 160 -21.00 -14.68 -10.67
CA PHE A 160 -22.15 -14.25 -9.88
C PHE A 160 -22.93 -15.46 -9.36
N SER A 161 -23.46 -15.35 -8.15
CA SER A 161 -24.26 -16.41 -7.55
C SER A 161 -25.63 -16.52 -8.25
N SER A 162 -26.38 -17.57 -7.93
CA SER A 162 -27.77 -17.72 -8.35
C SER A 162 -28.72 -16.66 -7.76
N LEU A 163 -28.25 -15.90 -6.76
CA LEU A 163 -28.99 -14.84 -6.09
C LEU A 163 -28.71 -13.44 -6.66
N ALA A 164 -27.82 -13.31 -7.65
CA ALA A 164 -27.55 -12.04 -8.31
C ALA A 164 -28.75 -11.56 -9.16
N ASP A 165 -28.71 -10.34 -9.69
CA ASP A 165 -29.72 -9.84 -10.63
C ASP A 165 -29.81 -10.70 -11.89
N ASP A 166 -30.99 -10.78 -12.51
CA ASP A 166 -31.29 -11.74 -13.58
C ASP A 166 -30.28 -11.74 -14.74
N TYR A 167 -29.81 -10.56 -15.15
CA TYR A 167 -28.85 -10.43 -16.25
C TYR A 167 -27.41 -10.85 -15.88
N LEU A 168 -27.10 -10.99 -14.59
CA LEU A 168 -25.78 -11.37 -14.07
C LEU A 168 -25.74 -12.82 -13.55
N LYS A 169 -26.89 -13.44 -13.23
CA LYS A 169 -26.92 -14.77 -12.58
C LYS A 169 -26.03 -15.79 -13.29
N ASN A 170 -25.13 -16.39 -12.52
CA ASN A 170 -24.18 -17.41 -12.97
C ASN A 170 -23.22 -16.96 -14.09
N THR A 171 -23.19 -15.68 -14.47
CA THR A 171 -22.24 -15.20 -15.46
C THR A 171 -20.83 -15.12 -14.84
N PRO A 172 -19.78 -15.40 -15.62
CA PRO A 172 -18.41 -15.25 -15.15
C PRO A 172 -18.09 -13.77 -14.86
N VAL A 173 -17.19 -13.56 -13.89
CA VAL A 173 -16.58 -12.27 -13.62
C VAL A 173 -15.12 -12.35 -14.06
N TRP A 174 -14.76 -11.54 -15.06
CA TRP A 174 -13.43 -11.53 -15.66
C TRP A 174 -12.53 -10.49 -14.99
N GLY A 175 -11.21 -10.73 -15.03
CA GLY A 175 -10.21 -9.78 -14.53
C GLY A 175 -10.18 -9.62 -13.01
N LEU A 176 -10.61 -10.64 -12.25
CA LEU A 176 -10.50 -10.64 -10.80
C LEU A 176 -9.11 -11.12 -10.35
N TYR A 177 -8.59 -10.44 -9.33
CA TYR A 177 -7.31 -10.74 -8.68
C TYR A 177 -7.49 -10.52 -7.18
N CYS A 178 -6.81 -11.33 -6.36
CA CYS A 178 -6.90 -11.16 -4.91
C CYS A 178 -6.18 -9.90 -4.45
N HIS A 179 -4.92 -9.74 -4.88
CA HIS A 179 -4.03 -8.70 -4.36
C HIS A 179 -3.73 -7.66 -5.44
N SER A 180 -3.44 -6.45 -4.97
CA SER A 180 -2.84 -5.37 -5.73
C SER A 180 -1.60 -4.87 -5.00
N GLU A 181 -0.59 -4.49 -5.76
CA GLU A 181 0.72 -4.11 -5.24
C GLU A 181 1.21 -2.79 -5.87
N TYR A 182 1.94 -2.02 -5.07
CA TYR A 182 2.63 -0.81 -5.50
C TYR A 182 4.02 -0.74 -4.87
N LEU A 183 5.04 -0.54 -5.70
CA LEU A 183 6.40 -0.19 -5.30
C LEU A 183 6.75 1.16 -5.92
N GLY A 184 7.02 2.15 -5.08
CA GLY A 184 7.41 3.49 -5.49
C GLY A 184 8.71 3.94 -4.86
N ARG A 185 9.41 4.85 -5.53
CA ARG A 185 10.55 5.59 -4.96
C ARG A 185 10.15 7.03 -4.75
N LYS A 186 10.42 7.58 -3.57
CA LYS A 186 10.27 9.02 -3.35
C LYS A 186 11.40 9.77 -4.04
N VAL A 187 11.08 10.69 -4.94
CA VAL A 187 12.09 11.44 -5.72
C VAL A 187 12.24 12.88 -5.26
N ARG A 188 11.25 13.43 -4.55
CA ARG A 188 11.32 14.79 -4.00
C ARG A 188 10.40 14.94 -2.79
N ASN A 189 10.68 15.95 -1.99
CA ASN A 189 9.72 16.44 -1.00
C ASN A 189 8.72 17.38 -1.70
N VAL A 190 7.48 17.37 -1.22
CA VAL A 190 6.43 18.29 -1.69
C VAL A 190 5.99 19.13 -0.50
N GLN A 191 6.30 20.42 -0.55
CA GLN A 191 5.87 21.37 0.49
C GLN A 191 4.40 21.71 0.30
N ASP A 192 3.69 21.91 1.41
CA ASP A 192 2.28 22.34 1.45
C ASP A 192 1.34 21.50 0.58
N PHE A 193 1.62 20.20 0.47
CA PHE A 193 0.83 19.28 -0.33
C PHE A 193 -0.63 19.24 0.14
N ASN A 194 -1.56 19.48 -0.79
CA ASN A 194 -2.99 19.44 -0.54
C ASN A 194 -3.70 18.81 -1.74
N TRP A 195 -4.40 17.69 -1.51
CA TRP A 195 -5.17 16.95 -2.50
C TRP A 195 -6.18 17.82 -3.28
N GLN A 196 -6.73 18.87 -2.66
CA GLN A 196 -7.73 19.75 -3.28
C GLN A 196 -7.15 20.67 -4.36
N ASN A 197 -5.83 20.87 -4.37
CA ASN A 197 -5.16 21.83 -5.25
C ASN A 197 -4.40 21.15 -6.41
N LEU A 198 -4.53 19.83 -6.55
CA LEU A 198 -3.78 19.07 -7.54
C LEU A 198 -4.42 19.15 -8.93
N ASP A 199 -3.58 19.31 -9.95
CA ASP A 199 -3.97 18.98 -11.32
C ASP A 199 -4.11 17.46 -11.44
N LEU A 200 -5.25 16.99 -11.95
CA LEU A 200 -5.52 15.59 -12.17
C LEU A 200 -4.44 14.92 -13.04
N ALA A 201 -3.88 15.64 -14.02
CA ALA A 201 -2.82 15.12 -14.88
C ALA A 201 -1.57 14.69 -14.10
N ASN A 202 -1.25 15.37 -12.99
CA ASN A 202 -0.12 15.03 -12.13
C ASN A 202 -0.40 13.83 -11.21
N VAL A 203 -1.67 13.39 -11.12
CA VAL A 203 -2.10 12.26 -10.31
C VAL A 203 -2.22 10.99 -11.16
N VAL A 204 -2.78 11.11 -12.37
CA VAL A 204 -3.04 9.98 -13.27
C VAL A 204 -2.00 9.83 -14.39
N GLY A 205 -1.06 10.77 -14.50
CA GLY A 205 -0.05 10.81 -15.55
C GLY A 205 -0.67 10.92 -16.94
N ASN A 206 -0.11 10.17 -17.91
CA ASN A 206 -0.59 10.16 -19.30
C ASN A 206 -1.86 9.31 -19.53
N THR A 207 -2.48 8.79 -18.47
CA THR A 207 -3.72 8.01 -18.61
C THR A 207 -4.93 8.95 -18.70
N SER A 208 -5.94 8.54 -19.45
CA SER A 208 -7.19 9.31 -19.58
C SER A 208 -8.37 8.37 -19.66
N TYR A 209 -9.56 8.87 -19.32
CA TYR A 209 -10.80 8.12 -19.51
C TYR A 209 -10.92 7.66 -20.97
N PRO A 210 -11.34 6.41 -21.22
CA PRO A 210 -11.64 5.96 -22.57
C PRO A 210 -12.60 6.94 -23.25
N LYS A 211 -12.25 7.37 -24.47
CA LYS A 211 -13.13 8.27 -25.23
C LYS A 211 -14.43 7.53 -25.53
N PRO A 212 -15.60 8.19 -25.44
CA PRO A 212 -16.85 7.57 -25.84
C PRO A 212 -16.73 7.07 -27.28
N ASN A 213 -17.18 5.85 -27.54
CA ASN A 213 -17.40 5.39 -28.90
C ASN A 213 -18.48 6.30 -29.50
N ARG A 214 -18.11 7.14 -30.46
CA ARG A 214 -19.06 7.94 -31.24
C ARG A 214 -19.87 7.05 -32.16
#